data_AF-A0A6A7AZW3-F1
#
_entry.id   AF-A0A6A7AZW3-F1
#
_cell.length_a   1.000
_cell.length_b   1.000
_cell.length_c   1.000
_cell.angle_alpha   90.00
_cell.angle_beta   90.00
_cell.angle_gamma   90.00
#
_symmetry.space_group_name_H-M   'P 1'
#
loop_
_entity.id
_entity.type
_entity.pdbx_description
1 polymer ?
#
loop_
_entity_poly.entity_id
_entity_poly.type
_entity_poly.pdbx_seq_one_letter_code
_entity_poly.pdbx_strand_id
1 'polypeptide(L)'
;MAGQATEEDILLAKRIISAAERHDVPALKILLKEGSANVQDPTATVATSPLHAAIASCGKAEEGKESSDDAVQTVELLLQNGAIWNDLNKEDETPGCVALRLGQKKIYNIMVEAGVRAEILFAKMEALGLGGNDVEEEEEEEEEEDEITEEQPAAKKQKVSEDEAKPVQETENKQVLDDVSLDNHAYLKSQLRYKPGILLDESDNAVMMDWETQIMQRHAETLIPKKGLRTMNVGHGMGIVDTAILTHDPSEHHIVEAHPQVHQRLREQGWYDKPNVHIHEGRWQDVLPKLVEQGVVLDAIYYDTFAEDYKALKEFFAEYVIQLLAKDGKFGWYNGLGADRQICYDVYTKVAEMDLYEAGFDTTWEDIQVPSGLHGSKEWEGTRRPYWTIDIYRLPVNTFVK
;
A
#
# COMPACT_ATOMS: atom_id res chain seq x y z
N MET A 1 -13.94 -8.59 28.07
CA MET A 1 -13.66 -8.04 29.41
C MET A 1 -12.15 -7.92 29.55
N ALA A 2 -11.57 -6.75 29.31
CA ALA A 2 -10.13 -6.55 29.47
C ALA A 2 -9.77 -6.65 30.96
N GLY A 3 -8.98 -7.65 31.34
CA GLY A 3 -8.50 -7.80 32.71
C GLY A 3 -7.69 -6.57 33.11
N GLN A 4 -8.01 -5.96 34.24
CA GLN A 4 -7.20 -4.88 34.79
C GLN A 4 -5.81 -5.45 35.12
N ALA A 5 -4.75 -4.86 34.55
CA ALA A 5 -3.37 -5.24 34.82
C ALA A 5 -3.08 -5.13 36.32
N THR A 6 -2.36 -6.11 36.88
CA THR A 6 -2.02 -6.12 38.31
C THR A 6 -0.97 -5.05 38.62
N GLU A 7 -0.84 -4.65 39.90
CA GLU A 7 0.25 -3.73 40.31
C GLU A 7 1.64 -4.31 40.00
N GLU A 8 1.78 -5.63 40.04
CA GLU A 8 3.01 -6.35 39.68
C GLU A 8 3.32 -6.21 38.18
N ASP A 9 2.32 -6.34 37.30
CA ASP A 9 2.46 -6.15 35.86
C ASP A 9 2.89 -4.73 35.51
N ILE A 10 2.28 -3.73 36.17
CA ILE A 10 2.61 -2.32 35.98
C ILE A 10 4.05 -2.04 36.43
N LEU A 11 4.48 -2.62 37.56
CA LEU A 11 5.83 -2.46 38.06
C LEU A 11 6.86 -3.15 37.14
N LEU A 12 6.53 -4.34 36.62
CA LEU A 12 7.37 -5.06 35.67
C LEU A 12 7.53 -4.27 34.37
N ALA A 13 6.43 -3.74 33.81
CA ALA A 13 6.45 -2.88 32.63
C ALA A 13 7.39 -1.67 32.81
N LYS A 14 7.27 -0.95 33.94
CA LYS A 14 8.14 0.18 34.27
C LYS A 14 9.61 -0.23 34.40
N ARG A 15 9.90 -1.41 34.96
CA ARG A 15 11.27 -1.93 35.07
C ARG A 15 11.86 -2.25 33.70
N ILE A 16 11.08 -2.84 32.79
CA ILE A 16 11.52 -3.15 31.42
C ILE A 16 11.84 -1.86 30.67
N ILE A 17 10.93 -0.88 30.67
CA ILE A 17 11.14 0.41 30.00
C ILE A 17 12.39 1.11 30.56
N SER A 18 12.53 1.13 31.88
CA SER A 18 13.68 1.77 32.53
C SER A 18 15.00 1.02 32.29
N ALA A 19 14.99 -0.30 32.14
CA ALA A 19 16.17 -1.08 31.74
C ALA A 19 16.55 -0.82 30.29
N ALA A 20 15.56 -0.69 29.39
CA ALA A 20 15.76 -0.32 27.99
C ALA A 20 16.35 1.08 27.84
N GLU A 21 15.84 2.06 28.58
CA GLU A 21 16.36 3.44 28.61
C GLU A 21 17.83 3.50 29.03
N ARG A 22 18.26 2.66 29.98
CA ARG A 22 19.65 2.58 30.44
C ARG A 22 20.55 1.67 29.58
N HIS A 23 20.01 1.05 28.53
CA HIS A 23 20.70 0.02 27.75
C HIS A 23 21.26 -1.14 28.60
N ASP A 24 20.56 -1.51 29.67
CA ASP A 24 20.97 -2.59 30.60
C ASP A 24 20.58 -3.96 30.03
N VAL A 25 21.36 -4.45 29.07
CA VAL A 25 21.14 -5.72 28.37
C VAL A 25 21.03 -6.92 29.34
N PRO A 26 21.87 -7.07 30.38
CA PRO A 26 21.72 -8.14 31.36
C PRO A 26 20.38 -8.11 32.10
N ALA A 27 19.92 -6.93 32.54
CA ALA A 27 18.62 -6.80 33.20
C ALA A 27 17.47 -7.11 32.26
N LEU A 28 17.50 -6.60 31.02
CA LEU A 28 16.47 -6.87 30.01
C LEU A 28 16.31 -8.37 29.73
N LYS A 29 17.41 -9.11 29.59
CA LYS A 29 17.37 -10.57 29.39
C LYS A 29 16.68 -11.33 30.53
N ILE A 30 16.66 -10.77 31.74
CA ILE A 30 15.95 -11.35 32.89
C ILE A 30 14.48 -10.92 32.84
N LEU A 31 14.23 -9.62 32.69
CA LEU A 31 12.88 -9.06 32.75
C LEU A 31 11.97 -9.54 31.61
N LEU A 32 12.51 -9.73 30.41
CA LEU A 32 11.76 -10.20 29.24
C LEU A 32 11.38 -11.68 29.29
N LYS A 33 11.85 -12.45 30.29
CA LYS A 33 11.40 -13.84 30.47
C LYS A 33 9.98 -13.93 31.03
N GLU A 34 9.59 -12.94 31.82
CA GLU A 34 8.31 -12.89 32.52
C GLU A 34 7.43 -11.72 32.03
N GLY A 35 8.03 -10.76 31.31
CA GLY A 35 7.32 -9.61 30.74
C GLY A 35 7.41 -9.56 29.21
N SER A 36 6.88 -8.47 28.64
CA SER A 36 6.78 -8.28 27.20
C SER A 36 7.67 -7.12 26.71
N ALA A 37 8.23 -7.26 25.51
CA ALA A 37 8.92 -6.15 24.83
C ALA A 37 7.95 -5.07 24.32
N ASN A 38 6.63 -5.32 24.38
CA ASN A 38 5.56 -4.44 23.93
C ASN A 38 4.77 -3.78 25.09
N VAL A 39 5.31 -3.83 26.31
CA VAL A 39 4.71 -3.08 27.44
C VAL A 39 4.63 -1.59 27.12
N GLN A 40 3.57 -0.92 27.57
CA GLN A 40 3.37 0.51 27.32
C GLN A 40 3.30 1.29 28.64
N ASP A 41 3.94 2.45 28.67
CA ASP A 41 3.68 3.50 29.66
C ASP A 41 2.76 4.56 29.05
N PRO A 42 1.44 4.50 29.32
CA PRO A 42 0.47 5.44 28.77
C PRO A 42 0.60 6.84 29.40
N THR A 43 1.53 7.07 30.33
CA THR A 43 1.80 8.40 30.90
C THR A 43 2.96 9.09 30.20
N ALA A 44 3.91 8.34 29.63
CA ALA A 44 5.03 8.88 28.85
C ALA A 44 4.56 9.50 27.52
N THR A 45 5.33 10.46 26.99
CA THR A 45 5.10 11.04 25.66
C THR A 45 5.95 10.35 24.60
N VAL A 46 7.27 10.29 24.81
CA VAL A 46 8.22 9.70 23.86
C VAL A 46 8.54 8.24 24.23
N ALA A 47 8.93 7.96 25.47
CA ALA A 47 9.34 6.63 25.93
C ALA A 47 8.14 5.72 26.29
N THR A 48 7.17 5.60 25.37
CA THR A 48 5.94 4.83 25.61
C THR A 48 6.20 3.32 25.63
N SER A 49 7.06 2.82 24.76
CA SER A 49 7.48 1.41 24.73
C SER A 49 8.97 1.24 25.03
N PRO A 50 9.44 0.02 25.39
CA PRO A 50 10.88 -0.24 25.59
C PRO A 50 11.73 0.17 24.40
N LEU A 51 11.23 -0.03 23.17
CA LEU A 51 11.97 0.32 21.95
C LEU A 51 12.08 1.84 21.79
N HIS A 52 11.00 2.57 22.02
CA HIS A 52 11.06 4.03 22.07
C HIS A 52 12.03 4.54 23.14
N ALA A 53 11.98 3.96 24.35
CA ALA A 53 12.84 4.37 25.46
C ALA A 53 14.33 4.14 25.17
N ALA A 54 14.69 2.98 24.64
CA ALA A 54 16.07 2.66 24.26
C ALA A 54 16.60 3.60 23.16
N ILE A 55 15.80 3.91 22.16
CA ILE A 55 16.23 4.78 21.06
C ILE A 55 16.29 6.24 21.51
N ALA A 56 15.31 6.71 22.28
CA ALA A 56 15.28 8.07 22.78
C ALA A 56 16.50 8.38 23.68
N SER A 57 16.93 7.43 24.50
CA SER A 57 18.08 7.61 25.40
C SER A 57 19.44 7.65 24.70
N CYS A 58 19.51 7.28 23.41
CA CYS A 58 20.73 7.44 22.61
C CYS A 58 21.10 8.93 22.40
N GLY A 59 20.13 9.85 22.54
CA GLY A 59 20.33 11.26 22.27
C GLY A 59 20.59 11.57 20.80
N LYS A 60 20.85 12.84 20.48
CA LYS A 60 21.21 13.25 19.11
C LYS A 60 22.60 12.72 18.77
N ALA A 61 22.76 12.19 17.56
CA ALA A 61 24.07 11.84 17.04
C ALA A 61 24.96 13.10 17.00
N GLU A 62 26.06 13.08 17.76
CA GLU A 62 27.13 14.08 17.59
C GLU A 62 27.93 13.72 16.33
N GLU A 63 28.47 14.73 15.63
CA GLU A 63 29.27 14.51 14.41
C GLU A 63 30.35 13.44 14.64
N GLY A 64 30.14 12.26 14.04
CA GLY A 64 31.09 11.13 14.09
C GLY A 64 30.98 10.18 15.29
N LYS A 65 30.01 10.34 16.21
CA LYS A 65 29.76 9.36 17.28
C LYS A 65 28.55 8.49 16.93
N GLU A 66 28.82 7.22 16.67
CA GLU A 66 27.77 6.20 16.53
C GLU A 66 27.09 5.89 17.87
N SER A 67 25.90 5.28 17.79
CA SER A 67 25.22 4.71 18.96
C SER A 67 26.13 3.68 19.65
N SER A 68 26.09 3.62 20.98
CA SER A 68 26.88 2.64 21.74
C SER A 68 26.52 1.21 21.35
N ASP A 69 27.48 0.29 21.51
CA ASP A 69 27.22 -1.13 21.26
C ASP A 69 26.11 -1.67 22.20
N ASP A 70 26.01 -1.15 23.43
CA ASP A 70 24.94 -1.51 24.36
C ASP A 70 23.57 -1.05 23.86
N ALA A 71 23.47 0.13 23.24
CA ALA A 71 22.23 0.61 22.65
C ALA A 71 21.80 -0.26 21.46
N VAL A 72 22.74 -0.60 20.57
CA VAL A 72 22.50 -1.51 19.44
C VAL A 72 22.01 -2.87 19.92
N GLN A 73 22.72 -3.48 20.88
CA GLN A 73 22.34 -4.77 21.47
C GLN A 73 20.97 -4.71 22.17
N THR A 74 20.66 -3.59 22.81
CA THR A 74 19.34 -3.38 23.44
C THR A 74 18.22 -3.39 22.41
N VAL A 75 18.36 -2.62 21.32
CA VAL A 75 17.38 -2.56 20.23
C VAL A 75 17.20 -3.93 19.58
N GLU A 76 18.30 -4.62 19.23
CA GLU A 76 18.26 -5.97 18.65
C GLU A 76 17.58 -6.98 19.58
N LEU A 77 17.91 -6.95 20.88
CA LEU A 77 17.31 -7.85 21.87
C LEU A 77 15.80 -7.63 21.97
N LEU A 78 15.35 -6.37 22.01
CA LEU A 78 13.93 -6.04 22.09
C LEU A 78 13.18 -6.54 20.84
N LEU A 79 13.72 -6.31 19.65
CA LEU A 79 13.15 -6.80 18.39
C LEU A 79 13.09 -8.34 18.33
N GLN A 80 14.13 -9.03 18.80
CA GLN A 80 14.16 -10.50 18.90
C GLN A 80 13.11 -11.04 19.89
N ASN A 81 12.68 -10.23 20.85
CA ASN A 81 11.61 -10.57 21.81
C ASN A 81 10.25 -9.98 21.39
N GLY A 82 10.08 -9.68 20.10
CA GLY A 82 8.79 -9.32 19.52
C GLY A 82 8.40 -7.85 19.67
N ALA A 83 9.34 -6.94 19.95
CA ALA A 83 9.06 -5.51 19.93
C ALA A 83 8.54 -5.07 18.55
N ILE A 84 7.44 -4.33 18.54
CA ILE A 84 6.78 -3.86 17.31
C ILE A 84 7.55 -2.67 16.73
N TRP A 85 7.96 -2.78 15.47
CA TRP A 85 8.84 -1.81 14.82
C TRP A 85 8.13 -0.50 14.42
N ASN A 86 6.83 -0.56 14.17
CA ASN A 86 5.96 0.53 13.73
C ASN A 86 4.94 0.95 14.82
N ASP A 87 5.17 0.58 16.07
CA ASP A 87 4.32 0.98 17.19
C ASP A 87 4.35 2.50 17.36
N LEU A 88 3.23 3.12 17.69
CA LEU A 88 3.13 4.58 17.76
C LEU A 88 3.16 5.07 19.20
N ASN A 89 3.96 6.10 19.45
CA ASN A 89 3.88 6.87 20.68
C ASN A 89 2.77 7.94 20.61
N LYS A 90 2.63 8.76 21.66
CA LYS A 90 1.59 9.81 21.71
C LYS A 90 1.79 10.97 20.75
N GLU A 91 3.00 11.11 20.21
CA GLU A 91 3.38 12.12 19.23
C GLU A 91 3.24 11.59 17.80
N ASP A 92 2.61 10.43 17.62
CA ASP A 92 2.47 9.75 16.33
C ASP A 92 3.85 9.42 15.69
N GLU A 93 4.85 9.14 16.51
CA GLU A 93 6.17 8.67 16.07
C GLU A 93 6.33 7.18 16.33
N THR A 94 6.97 6.49 15.40
CA THR A 94 7.49 5.13 15.61
C THR A 94 8.88 5.17 16.24
N PRO A 95 9.41 4.04 16.76
CA PRO A 95 10.80 3.96 17.20
C PRO A 95 11.79 4.33 16.07
N GLY A 96 11.46 3.98 14.81
CA GLY A 96 12.22 4.39 13.63
C GLY A 96 12.16 5.90 13.37
N CYS A 97 11.02 6.55 13.56
CA CYS A 97 10.90 8.02 13.48
C CYS A 97 11.80 8.71 14.51
N VAL A 98 11.81 8.22 15.75
CA VAL A 98 12.69 8.75 16.81
C VAL A 98 14.15 8.57 16.43
N ALA A 99 14.55 7.39 15.94
CA ALA A 99 15.93 7.13 15.50
C ALA A 99 16.37 8.09 14.38
N LEU A 100 15.50 8.30 13.39
CA LEU A 100 15.75 9.21 12.28
C LEU A 100 15.90 10.66 12.74
N ARG A 101 14.98 11.15 13.58
CA ARG A 101 14.99 12.50 14.14
C ARG A 101 16.24 12.77 15.00
N LEU A 102 16.75 11.74 15.68
CA LEU A 102 17.99 11.82 16.44
C LEU A 102 19.25 11.66 15.58
N GLY A 103 19.13 11.33 14.29
CA GLY A 103 20.26 11.10 13.40
C GLY A 103 21.02 9.79 13.68
N GLN A 104 20.41 8.87 14.42
CA GLN A 104 21.02 7.59 14.82
C GLN A 104 20.96 6.58 13.67
N LYS A 105 21.76 6.80 12.62
CA LYS A 105 21.70 6.04 11.35
C LYS A 105 21.79 4.53 11.51
N LYS A 106 22.68 4.04 12.38
CA LYS A 106 22.88 2.60 12.62
C LYS A 106 21.62 1.96 13.22
N ILE A 107 21.05 2.60 14.25
CA ILE A 107 19.79 2.15 14.86
C ILE A 107 18.63 2.27 13.86
N TYR A 108 18.56 3.35 13.09
CA TYR A 108 17.54 3.51 12.07
C TYR A 108 17.57 2.36 11.05
N ASN A 109 18.75 1.98 10.57
CA ASN A 109 18.90 0.86 9.65
C ASN A 109 18.45 -0.47 10.27
N ILE A 110 18.76 -0.72 11.55
CA ILE A 110 18.28 -1.90 12.28
C ILE A 110 16.74 -1.92 12.33
N MET A 111 16.10 -0.76 12.54
CA MET A 111 14.65 -0.62 12.54
C MET A 111 14.04 -0.91 11.16
N VAL A 112 14.64 -0.39 10.08
CA VAL A 112 14.22 -0.69 8.71
C VAL A 112 14.32 -2.19 8.45
N GLU A 113 15.46 -2.81 8.77
CA GLU A 113 15.64 -4.25 8.56
C GLU A 113 14.68 -5.09 9.39
N ALA A 114 14.32 -4.64 10.60
CA ALA A 114 13.32 -5.30 11.43
C ALA A 114 11.93 -5.24 10.81
N GLY A 115 11.54 -4.07 10.26
CA GLY A 115 10.29 -3.92 9.52
C GLY A 115 10.25 -4.86 8.32
N VAL A 116 11.29 -4.88 7.49
CA VAL A 116 11.37 -5.78 6.33
C VAL A 116 11.23 -7.25 6.74
N ARG A 117 11.94 -7.70 7.79
CA ARG A 117 11.81 -9.07 8.30
C ARG A 117 10.40 -9.39 8.79
N ALA A 118 9.75 -8.44 9.46
CA ALA A 118 8.38 -8.61 9.96
C ALA A 118 7.40 -8.76 8.78
N GLU A 119 7.44 -7.85 7.80
CA GLU A 119 6.55 -7.89 6.63
C GLU A 119 6.70 -9.20 5.83
N ILE A 120 7.94 -9.65 5.59
CA ILE A 120 8.20 -10.92 4.89
C ILE A 120 7.70 -12.11 5.71
N LEU A 121 7.92 -12.10 7.03
CA LEU A 121 7.43 -13.16 7.91
C LEU A 121 5.91 -13.25 7.85
N PHE A 122 5.20 -12.13 7.98
CA PHE A 122 3.74 -12.11 7.92
C PHE A 122 3.22 -12.54 6.55
N ALA A 123 3.81 -12.07 5.46
CA ALA A 123 3.44 -12.51 4.11
C ALA A 123 3.62 -14.03 3.92
N LYS A 124 4.71 -14.61 4.43
CA LYS A 124 4.94 -16.07 4.36
C LYS A 124 4.02 -16.84 5.32
N MET A 125 3.70 -16.31 6.50
CA MET A 125 2.72 -16.92 7.41
C MET A 125 1.33 -16.96 6.78
N GLU A 126 0.89 -15.85 6.17
CA GLU A 126 -0.37 -15.79 5.43
C GLU A 126 -0.40 -16.81 4.29
N ALA A 127 0.67 -16.88 3.48
CA ALA A 127 0.78 -17.85 2.39
C ALA A 127 0.78 -19.32 2.84
N LEU A 128 1.20 -19.60 4.08
CA LEU A 128 1.16 -20.93 4.69
C LEU A 128 -0.15 -21.24 5.42
N GLY A 129 -1.12 -20.30 5.42
CA GLY A 129 -2.36 -20.44 6.18
C GLY A 129 -2.15 -20.38 7.70
N LEU A 130 -1.02 -19.84 8.16
CA LEU A 130 -0.69 -19.63 9.58
C LEU A 130 -1.09 -18.23 10.07
N GLY A 131 -1.71 -17.43 9.20
CA GLY A 131 -2.28 -16.12 9.53
C GLY A 131 -3.58 -16.29 10.30
N GLY A 132 -3.50 -16.43 11.62
CA GLY A 132 -4.66 -16.57 12.49
C GLY A 132 -5.59 -15.37 12.43
N ASN A 133 -6.62 -15.47 11.60
CA ASN A 133 -7.95 -14.88 11.80
C ASN A 133 -9.00 -16.01 11.87
N ASP A 134 -8.63 -17.17 12.44
CA ASP A 134 -9.60 -18.13 12.96
C ASP A 134 -10.23 -17.51 14.21
N VAL A 135 -11.15 -16.57 14.01
CA VAL A 135 -12.32 -16.56 14.88
C VAL A 135 -12.97 -17.90 14.60
N GLU A 136 -12.97 -18.78 15.60
CA GLU A 136 -13.73 -20.02 15.59
C GLU A 136 -15.18 -19.69 15.19
N GLU A 137 -15.51 -19.79 13.89
CA GLU A 137 -16.87 -20.02 13.47
C GLU A 137 -17.14 -21.46 13.87
N GLU A 138 -17.89 -21.62 14.96
CA GLU A 138 -18.53 -22.89 15.29
C GLU A 138 -19.28 -23.34 14.03
N GLU A 139 -18.75 -24.36 13.35
CA GLU A 139 -19.46 -25.07 12.29
C GLU A 139 -20.70 -25.71 12.94
N GLU A 140 -21.85 -25.03 12.85
CA GLU A 140 -23.14 -25.68 13.05
C GLU A 140 -23.36 -26.63 11.85
N GLU A 141 -22.98 -27.91 12.05
CA GLU A 141 -23.39 -29.02 11.21
C GLU A 141 -24.92 -29.12 11.20
N GLU A 142 -25.60 -28.57 10.19
CA GLU A 142 -26.99 -28.92 9.92
C GLU A 142 -27.04 -30.29 9.21
N GLU A 143 -27.44 -31.31 9.97
CA GLU A 143 -27.74 -32.66 9.47
C GLU A 143 -28.89 -32.62 8.44
N GLU A 144 -28.61 -33.02 7.20
CA GLU A 144 -29.63 -33.35 6.20
C GLU A 144 -30.28 -34.71 6.55
N GLU A 145 -31.58 -34.71 6.85
CA GLU A 145 -32.42 -35.91 6.74
C GLU A 145 -33.43 -35.75 5.58
N ASP A 146 -33.26 -36.62 4.58
CA ASP A 146 -34.19 -36.93 3.50
C ASP A 146 -35.56 -37.41 4.01
N GLU A 147 -36.67 -37.03 3.34
CA GLU A 147 -37.62 -38.00 2.73
C GLU A 147 -38.81 -37.37 1.96
N ILE A 148 -38.73 -37.47 0.62
CA ILE A 148 -39.69 -37.91 -0.42
C ILE A 148 -41.23 -37.80 -0.22
N THR A 149 -41.91 -37.34 -1.30
CA THR A 149 -43.26 -37.70 -1.89
C THR A 149 -44.22 -36.49 -1.99
N GLU A 150 -45.04 -36.24 -3.01
CA GLU A 150 -45.45 -36.87 -4.27
C GLU A 150 -46.25 -35.81 -5.10
N GLU A 151 -46.22 -35.94 -6.44
CA GLU A 151 -47.27 -35.62 -7.43
C GLU A 151 -48.02 -34.25 -7.52
N GLN A 152 -47.96 -33.67 -8.74
CA GLN A 152 -48.89 -32.66 -9.27
C GLN A 152 -50.30 -33.26 -9.54
N PRO A 153 -51.39 -32.47 -9.71
CA PRO A 153 -51.74 -32.03 -11.08
C PRO A 153 -52.55 -30.71 -11.25
N ALA A 154 -52.31 -30.08 -12.42
CA ALA A 154 -53.24 -29.48 -13.39
C ALA A 154 -54.22 -28.30 -13.08
N ALA A 155 -53.90 -27.15 -13.70
CA ALA A 155 -54.72 -26.21 -14.50
C ALA A 155 -56.25 -26.03 -14.30
N LYS A 156 -56.69 -24.78 -14.06
CA LYS A 156 -57.75 -24.07 -14.82
C LYS A 156 -57.82 -22.56 -14.51
N LYS A 157 -58.05 -21.77 -15.57
CA LYS A 157 -58.15 -20.29 -15.62
C LYS A 157 -59.44 -19.76 -14.97
N GLN A 158 -59.35 -18.61 -14.28
CA GLN A 158 -60.42 -17.60 -14.29
C GLN A 158 -59.84 -16.18 -14.02
N LYS A 159 -60.29 -15.21 -14.82
CA LYS A 159 -59.88 -13.78 -14.84
C LYS A 159 -60.58 -12.95 -13.75
N VAL A 160 -60.05 -11.72 -13.57
CA VAL A 160 -60.61 -10.46 -12.96
C VAL A 160 -59.86 -10.13 -11.66
N SER A 161 -59.27 -8.97 -11.38
CA SER A 161 -59.25 -7.60 -11.95
C SER A 161 -57.94 -6.88 -11.54
N GLU A 162 -57.64 -5.79 -12.24
CA GLU A 162 -56.63 -4.77 -11.92
C GLU A 162 -56.84 -4.16 -10.52
N ASP A 163 -55.80 -4.11 -9.68
CA ASP A 163 -55.16 -2.86 -9.23
C ASP A 163 -54.03 -3.14 -8.21
N GLU A 164 -52.91 -2.44 -8.42
CA GLU A 164 -51.78 -2.17 -7.52
C GLU A 164 -50.97 -3.35 -6.92
N ALA A 165 -49.95 -3.82 -7.66
CA ALA A 165 -48.79 -4.49 -7.09
C ALA A 165 -47.53 -3.65 -7.35
N LYS A 166 -47.04 -2.97 -6.32
CA LYS A 166 -45.66 -2.46 -6.29
C LYS A 166 -44.72 -3.66 -6.12
N PRO A 167 -43.70 -3.85 -6.96
CA PRO A 167 -42.69 -4.87 -6.71
C PRO A 167 -41.89 -4.48 -5.47
N VAL A 168 -41.73 -5.46 -4.58
CA VAL A 168 -40.84 -5.43 -3.43
C VAL A 168 -39.44 -5.09 -3.94
N GLN A 169 -38.93 -3.93 -3.53
CA GLN A 169 -37.52 -3.60 -3.72
C GLN A 169 -36.73 -4.52 -2.79
N GLU A 170 -35.90 -5.39 -3.37
CA GLU A 170 -34.72 -5.91 -2.69
C GLU A 170 -33.86 -4.70 -2.31
N THR A 171 -34.02 -4.24 -1.08
CA THR A 171 -33.04 -3.35 -0.46
C THR A 171 -31.79 -4.16 -0.20
N GLU A 172 -30.92 -4.24 -1.20
CA GLU A 172 -29.49 -4.43 -0.95
C GLU A 172 -29.09 -3.36 0.05
N ASN A 173 -28.78 -3.79 1.27
CA ASN A 173 -28.32 -2.93 2.34
C ASN A 173 -26.89 -2.49 1.97
N LYS A 174 -26.75 -1.54 1.03
CA LYS A 174 -25.45 -0.96 0.66
C LYS A 174 -24.90 -0.28 1.90
N GLN A 175 -23.94 -0.93 2.56
CA GLN A 175 -23.08 -0.24 3.52
C GLN A 175 -22.48 0.96 2.79
N VAL A 176 -22.86 2.17 3.21
CA VAL A 176 -22.21 3.39 2.75
C VAL A 176 -20.84 3.41 3.43
N LEU A 177 -19.80 3.12 2.66
CA LEU A 177 -18.42 3.26 3.15
C LEU A 177 -18.14 4.74 3.40
N ASP A 178 -17.49 5.06 4.52
CA ASP A 178 -17.01 6.43 4.81
C ASP A 178 -15.82 6.82 3.91
N ASP A 179 -15.00 5.84 3.54
CA ASP A 179 -13.87 5.99 2.64
C ASP A 179 -14.01 5.00 1.47
N VAL A 180 -14.37 5.51 0.28
CA VAL A 180 -14.58 4.68 -0.91
C VAL A 180 -13.29 4.07 -1.45
N SER A 181 -12.11 4.59 -1.05
CA SER A 181 -10.82 4.07 -1.50
C SER A 181 -10.45 2.71 -0.88
N LEU A 182 -11.19 2.28 0.15
CA LEU A 182 -10.97 0.99 0.82
C LEU A 182 -11.55 -0.21 0.04
N ASP A 183 -12.37 0.03 -0.98
CA ASP A 183 -12.91 -1.01 -1.84
C ASP A 183 -12.91 -0.54 -3.30
N ASN A 184 -12.25 -1.30 -4.18
CA ASN A 184 -12.11 -0.94 -5.57
C ASN A 184 -13.48 -0.78 -6.27
N HIS A 185 -14.45 -1.65 -5.95
CA HIS A 185 -15.78 -1.59 -6.55
C HIS A 185 -16.59 -0.37 -6.08
N ALA A 186 -16.42 0.05 -4.83
CA ALA A 186 -17.00 1.28 -4.29
C ALA A 186 -16.36 2.51 -4.95
N TYR A 187 -15.03 2.56 -5.04
CA TYR A 187 -14.30 3.62 -5.74
C TYR A 187 -14.78 3.78 -7.20
N LEU A 188 -14.91 2.68 -7.96
CA LEU A 188 -15.35 2.73 -9.37
C LEU A 188 -16.81 3.16 -9.56
N LYS A 189 -17.63 3.13 -8.50
CA LYS A 189 -19.01 3.65 -8.49
C LYS A 189 -19.09 5.07 -7.94
N SER A 190 -18.01 5.58 -7.35
CA SER A 190 -17.95 6.89 -6.71
C SER A 190 -17.93 8.03 -7.71
N GLN A 191 -18.13 9.26 -7.22
CA GLN A 191 -18.03 10.47 -8.04
C GLN A 191 -16.65 11.14 -7.93
N LEU A 192 -15.91 11.15 -9.04
CA LEU A 192 -14.67 11.90 -9.16
C LEU A 192 -14.92 13.39 -9.39
N ARG A 193 -14.07 14.21 -8.78
CA ARG A 193 -14.08 15.67 -8.90
C ARG A 193 -12.73 16.17 -9.38
N TYR A 194 -12.70 16.69 -10.60
CA TYR A 194 -11.52 17.37 -11.14
C TYR A 194 -11.53 18.84 -10.71
N LYS A 195 -10.47 19.27 -10.04
CA LYS A 195 -10.17 20.67 -9.75
C LYS A 195 -8.84 21.04 -10.44
N PRO A 196 -8.50 22.33 -10.56
CA PRO A 196 -7.16 22.71 -11.03
C PRO A 196 -6.09 22.03 -10.18
N GLY A 197 -5.22 21.25 -10.82
CA GLY A 197 -4.09 20.57 -10.19
C GLY A 197 -4.39 19.30 -9.39
N ILE A 198 -5.65 18.90 -9.20
CA ILE A 198 -6.00 17.74 -8.37
C ILE A 198 -7.24 16.99 -8.86
N LEU A 199 -7.19 15.67 -8.79
CA LEU A 199 -8.31 14.74 -8.92
C LEU A 199 -8.67 14.17 -7.55
N LEU A 200 -9.94 14.32 -7.16
CA LEU A 200 -10.46 13.81 -5.90
C LEU A 200 -11.49 12.71 -6.14
N ASP A 201 -11.55 11.72 -5.25
CA ASP A 201 -12.67 10.77 -5.16
C ASP A 201 -13.86 11.37 -4.38
N GLU A 202 -14.89 10.55 -4.16
CA GLU A 202 -16.09 11.00 -3.44
C GLU A 202 -15.82 11.31 -1.96
N SER A 203 -14.86 10.61 -1.35
CA SER A 203 -14.43 10.75 0.05
C SER A 203 -13.34 11.80 0.26
N ASP A 204 -13.05 12.64 -0.75
CA ASP A 204 -12.01 13.68 -0.76
C ASP A 204 -10.57 13.13 -0.67
N ASN A 205 -10.33 11.85 -0.99
CA ASN A 205 -8.97 11.38 -1.21
C ASN A 205 -8.40 11.97 -2.51
N ALA A 206 -7.14 12.39 -2.46
CA ALA A 206 -6.42 12.82 -3.64
C ALA A 206 -5.98 11.60 -4.44
N VAL A 207 -6.63 11.38 -5.59
CA VAL A 207 -6.37 10.28 -6.52
C VAL A 207 -5.12 10.57 -7.37
N MET A 208 -4.95 11.83 -7.77
CA MET A 208 -3.81 12.30 -8.57
C MET A 208 -3.62 13.79 -8.37
N MET A 209 -2.36 14.27 -8.35
CA MET A 209 -2.03 15.69 -8.24
C MET A 209 -0.94 16.12 -9.23
N ASP A 210 -0.93 17.40 -9.60
CA ASP A 210 0.01 17.94 -10.60
C ASP A 210 1.43 18.16 -10.08
N TRP A 211 1.66 18.19 -8.76
CA TRP A 211 3.01 18.28 -8.19
C TRP A 211 3.89 17.10 -8.62
N GLU A 212 3.29 15.97 -8.97
CA GLU A 212 3.95 14.76 -9.46
C GLU A 212 4.43 14.87 -10.91
N THR A 213 4.15 15.98 -11.61
CA THR A 213 4.47 16.14 -13.05
C THR A 213 5.93 15.81 -13.38
N GLN A 214 6.89 16.26 -12.56
CA GLN A 214 8.30 15.97 -12.81
C GLN A 214 8.64 14.48 -12.62
N ILE A 215 7.99 13.82 -11.67
CA ILE A 215 8.14 12.38 -11.43
C ILE A 215 7.59 11.60 -12.62
N MET A 216 6.40 11.95 -13.11
CA MET A 216 5.75 11.29 -14.25
C MET A 216 6.54 11.48 -15.56
N GLN A 217 7.10 12.68 -15.76
CA GLN A 217 8.03 12.93 -16.87
C GLN A 217 9.27 12.06 -16.77
N ARG A 218 9.85 11.93 -15.57
CA ARG A 218 11.04 11.11 -15.35
C ARG A 218 10.77 9.62 -15.56
N HIS A 219 9.59 9.12 -15.20
CA HIS A 219 9.17 7.76 -15.54
C HIS A 219 9.13 7.54 -17.05
N ALA A 220 8.49 8.44 -17.80
CA ALA A 220 8.45 8.34 -19.27
C ALA A 220 9.87 8.35 -19.87
N GLU A 221 10.77 9.22 -19.38
CA GLU A 221 12.16 9.30 -19.85
C GLU A 221 12.97 8.02 -19.59
N THR A 222 12.86 7.46 -18.39
CA THR A 222 13.66 6.31 -17.97
C THR A 222 13.17 5.02 -18.63
N LEU A 223 11.85 4.86 -18.77
CA LEU A 223 11.22 3.71 -19.40
C LEU A 223 11.30 3.77 -20.94
N ILE A 224 11.29 4.98 -21.53
CA ILE A 224 11.21 5.18 -22.99
C ILE A 224 12.43 5.98 -23.52
N PRO A 225 13.65 5.39 -23.46
CA PRO A 225 14.88 6.09 -23.83
C PRO A 225 15.05 6.32 -25.34
N LYS A 226 14.17 5.73 -26.16
CA LYS A 226 14.19 5.83 -27.63
C LYS A 226 12.77 5.82 -28.19
N LYS A 227 12.64 6.35 -29.40
CA LYS A 227 11.37 6.38 -30.15
C LYS A 227 10.94 4.99 -30.62
N GLY A 228 9.67 4.85 -30.92
CA GLY A 228 9.09 3.67 -31.56
C GLY A 228 8.91 2.48 -30.62
N LEU A 229 8.98 2.68 -29.30
CA LEU A 229 8.66 1.65 -28.32
C LEU A 229 7.15 1.43 -28.22
N ARG A 230 6.75 0.22 -27.87
CA ARG A 230 5.37 -0.16 -27.57
C ARG A 230 5.14 -0.03 -26.08
N THR A 231 4.18 0.78 -25.66
CA THR A 231 4.07 1.17 -24.25
C THR A 231 2.69 0.89 -23.69
N MET A 232 2.62 0.68 -22.39
CA MET A 232 1.36 0.61 -21.65
C MET A 232 1.42 1.44 -20.38
N ASN A 233 0.33 2.14 -20.09
CA ASN A 233 0.02 2.67 -18.78
C ASN A 233 -1.23 1.97 -18.21
N VAL A 234 -1.21 1.66 -16.93
CA VAL A 234 -2.37 1.15 -16.17
C VAL A 234 -2.72 2.18 -15.09
N GLY A 235 -3.85 2.87 -15.30
CA GLY A 235 -4.28 4.03 -14.51
C GLY A 235 -3.99 5.35 -15.23
N HIS A 236 -4.98 5.94 -15.87
CA HIS A 236 -4.83 7.20 -16.61
C HIS A 236 -4.83 8.42 -15.68
N GLY A 237 -5.73 8.42 -14.69
CA GLY A 237 -5.90 9.53 -13.75
C GLY A 237 -6.13 10.87 -14.46
N MET A 238 -5.16 11.78 -14.32
CA MET A 238 -5.18 13.10 -14.98
C MET A 238 -4.49 13.13 -16.36
N GLY A 239 -3.94 12.01 -16.83
CA GLY A 239 -3.24 11.89 -18.12
C GLY A 239 -1.85 12.52 -18.14
N ILE A 240 -1.26 12.79 -16.97
CA ILE A 240 0.07 13.43 -16.85
C ILE A 240 1.15 12.51 -17.41
N VAL A 241 1.18 11.24 -16.97
CA VAL A 241 2.18 10.28 -17.46
C VAL A 241 1.95 9.90 -18.91
N ASP A 242 0.70 9.69 -19.34
CA ASP A 242 0.41 9.37 -20.76
C ASP A 242 0.80 10.52 -21.69
N THR A 243 0.59 11.77 -21.26
CA THR A 243 1.05 12.93 -22.02
C THR A 243 2.57 12.94 -22.12
N ALA A 244 3.28 12.66 -21.01
CA ALA A 244 4.73 12.54 -21.01
C ALA A 244 5.20 11.42 -21.94
N ILE A 245 4.62 10.22 -21.85
CA ILE A 245 4.92 9.06 -22.71
C ILE A 245 4.81 9.42 -24.19
N LEU A 246 3.75 10.13 -24.60
CA LEU A 246 3.56 10.52 -26.00
C LEU A 246 4.65 11.49 -26.52
N THR A 247 5.33 12.25 -25.66
CA THR A 247 6.46 13.11 -26.08
C THR A 247 7.69 12.31 -26.52
N HIS A 248 7.75 11.01 -26.18
CA HIS A 248 8.84 10.11 -26.56
C HIS A 248 8.57 9.36 -27.89
N ASP A 249 7.51 9.72 -28.61
CA ASP A 249 7.12 9.13 -29.90
C ASP A 249 7.01 7.58 -29.87
N PRO A 250 6.17 6.99 -29.00
CA PRO A 250 5.94 5.55 -29.00
C PRO A 250 5.24 5.10 -30.29
N SER A 251 5.52 3.86 -30.72
CA SER A 251 4.87 3.27 -31.90
C SER A 251 3.39 2.94 -31.64
N GLU A 252 3.09 2.51 -30.42
CA GLU A 252 1.76 2.27 -29.87
C GLU A 252 1.79 2.57 -28.37
N HIS A 253 0.67 3.02 -27.83
CA HIS A 253 0.51 3.34 -26.42
C HIS A 253 -0.85 2.86 -25.93
N HIS A 254 -0.84 1.84 -25.08
CA HIS A 254 -2.02 1.26 -24.45
C HIS A 254 -2.32 1.99 -23.14
N ILE A 255 -3.57 2.39 -22.93
CA ILE A 255 -4.03 2.98 -21.66
C ILE A 255 -5.13 2.08 -21.13
N VAL A 256 -4.89 1.45 -19.99
CA VAL A 256 -5.91 0.67 -19.27
C VAL A 256 -6.47 1.55 -18.15
N GLU A 257 -7.77 1.79 -18.19
CA GLU A 257 -8.44 2.68 -17.23
C GLU A 257 -9.77 2.05 -16.83
N ALA A 258 -10.10 2.07 -15.55
CA ALA A 258 -11.27 1.38 -15.02
C ALA A 258 -12.44 2.35 -14.75
N HIS A 259 -12.18 3.61 -14.40
CA HIS A 259 -13.19 4.51 -13.88
C HIS A 259 -14.02 5.16 -15.00
N PRO A 260 -15.36 5.01 -15.02
CA PRO A 260 -16.22 5.52 -16.10
C PRO A 260 -16.10 7.03 -16.38
N GLN A 261 -15.97 7.85 -15.33
CA GLN A 261 -15.77 9.31 -15.51
C GLN A 261 -14.41 9.66 -16.14
N VAL A 262 -13.38 8.83 -15.96
CA VAL A 262 -12.09 9.03 -16.65
C VAL A 262 -12.24 8.67 -18.13
N HIS A 263 -13.00 7.63 -18.48
CA HIS A 263 -13.33 7.31 -19.88
C HIS A 263 -14.06 8.45 -20.58
N GLN A 264 -15.05 9.05 -19.91
CA GLN A 264 -15.77 10.20 -20.46
C GLN A 264 -14.80 11.34 -20.78
N ARG A 265 -13.89 11.66 -19.84
CA ARG A 265 -12.89 12.70 -20.03
C ARG A 265 -11.89 12.37 -21.14
N LEU A 266 -11.44 11.12 -21.24
CA LEU A 266 -10.59 10.64 -22.34
C LEU A 266 -11.25 10.90 -23.71
N ARG A 267 -12.57 10.66 -23.83
CA ARG A 267 -13.34 10.96 -25.05
C ARG A 267 -13.42 12.46 -25.32
N GLU A 268 -13.77 13.26 -24.31
CA GLU A 268 -13.88 14.72 -24.43
C GLU A 268 -12.55 15.40 -24.82
N GLN A 269 -11.43 14.84 -24.37
CA GLN A 269 -10.09 15.35 -24.68
C GLN A 269 -9.49 14.77 -25.98
N GLY A 270 -10.22 13.91 -26.69
CA GLY A 270 -9.79 13.35 -27.97
C GLY A 270 -8.67 12.31 -27.86
N TRP A 271 -8.51 11.65 -26.72
CA TRP A 271 -7.53 10.56 -26.57
C TRP A 271 -7.85 9.37 -27.45
N TYR A 272 -9.15 9.07 -27.62
CA TYR A 272 -9.64 8.03 -28.51
C TYR A 272 -9.35 8.27 -30.00
N ASP A 273 -9.10 9.52 -30.38
CA ASP A 273 -8.84 9.90 -31.77
C ASP A 273 -7.33 9.89 -32.11
N LYS A 274 -6.46 9.64 -31.12
CA LYS A 274 -5.01 9.60 -31.34
C LYS A 274 -4.64 8.29 -32.05
N PRO A 275 -3.91 8.34 -33.18
CA PRO A 275 -3.73 7.18 -34.06
C PRO A 275 -2.88 6.06 -33.46
N ASN A 276 -1.98 6.38 -32.52
CA ASN A 276 -1.09 5.43 -31.85
C ASN A 276 -1.53 5.13 -30.40
N VAL A 277 -2.76 5.49 -30.01
CA VAL A 277 -3.27 5.24 -28.66
C VAL A 277 -4.39 4.21 -28.70
N HIS A 278 -4.33 3.25 -27.79
CA HIS A 278 -5.33 2.20 -27.61
C HIS A 278 -5.89 2.26 -26.19
N ILE A 279 -7.13 2.73 -26.05
CA ILE A 279 -7.81 2.80 -24.76
C ILE A 279 -8.52 1.46 -24.49
N HIS A 280 -8.27 0.89 -23.31
CA HIS A 280 -8.94 -0.30 -22.80
C HIS A 280 -9.78 0.09 -21.58
N GLU A 281 -11.10 0.09 -21.75
CA GLU A 281 -12.04 0.40 -20.67
C GLU A 281 -12.26 -0.84 -19.79
N GLY A 282 -11.89 -0.75 -18.52
CA GLY A 282 -12.11 -1.79 -17.54
C GLY A 282 -10.98 -1.90 -16.52
N ARG A 283 -11.21 -2.73 -15.52
CA ARG A 283 -10.18 -3.13 -14.57
C ARG A 283 -9.06 -3.86 -15.28
N TRP A 284 -7.82 -3.64 -14.85
CA TRP A 284 -6.67 -4.30 -15.46
C TRP A 284 -6.75 -5.82 -15.30
N GLN A 285 -7.32 -6.31 -14.20
CA GLN A 285 -7.60 -7.72 -13.95
C GLN A 285 -8.49 -8.36 -15.03
N ASP A 286 -9.36 -7.57 -15.68
CA ASP A 286 -10.27 -8.05 -16.74
C ASP A 286 -9.70 -7.81 -18.15
N VAL A 287 -8.76 -6.88 -18.30
CA VAL A 287 -8.20 -6.43 -19.57
C VAL A 287 -6.91 -7.18 -19.91
N LEU A 288 -5.97 -7.26 -18.98
CA LEU A 288 -4.65 -7.82 -19.23
C LEU A 288 -4.68 -9.30 -19.64
N PRO A 289 -5.52 -10.19 -19.07
CA PRO A 289 -5.62 -11.57 -19.57
C PRO A 289 -5.91 -11.66 -21.07
N LYS A 290 -6.79 -10.78 -21.58
CA LYS A 290 -7.15 -10.75 -23.00
C LYS A 290 -5.99 -10.26 -23.87
N LEU A 291 -5.20 -9.31 -23.37
CA LEU A 291 -4.00 -8.82 -24.09
C LEU A 291 -2.90 -9.90 -24.12
N VAL A 292 -2.75 -10.66 -23.04
CA VAL A 292 -1.87 -11.84 -22.98
C VAL A 292 -2.32 -12.88 -24.01
N GLU A 293 -3.60 -13.23 -24.06
CA GLU A 293 -4.16 -14.18 -25.05
C GLU A 293 -3.95 -13.72 -26.50
N GLN A 294 -3.97 -12.40 -26.73
CA GLN A 294 -3.69 -11.79 -28.04
C GLN A 294 -2.20 -11.78 -28.41
N GLY A 295 -1.31 -12.14 -27.47
CA GLY A 295 0.13 -12.12 -27.68
C GLY A 295 0.72 -10.71 -27.73
N VAL A 296 0.11 -9.75 -27.02
CA VAL A 296 0.67 -8.40 -26.89
C VAL A 296 2.02 -8.48 -26.18
N VAL A 297 3.00 -7.75 -26.70
CA VAL A 297 4.34 -7.64 -26.12
C VAL A 297 4.72 -6.17 -26.11
N LEU A 298 5.19 -5.66 -24.98
CA LEU A 298 5.41 -4.24 -24.74
C LEU A 298 6.87 -3.98 -24.35
N ASP A 299 7.43 -2.89 -24.82
CA ASP A 299 8.81 -2.51 -24.51
C ASP A 299 8.89 -1.65 -23.22
N ALA A 300 7.78 -1.01 -22.82
CA ALA A 300 7.67 -0.29 -21.55
C ALA A 300 6.29 -0.43 -20.93
N ILE A 301 6.23 -0.66 -19.62
CA ILE A 301 4.98 -0.72 -18.84
C ILE A 301 5.10 0.24 -17.65
N TYR A 302 4.08 1.07 -17.44
CA TYR A 302 3.93 1.93 -16.26
C TYR A 302 2.64 1.57 -15.50
N TYR A 303 2.68 1.59 -14.18
CA TYR A 303 1.55 1.25 -13.31
C TYR A 303 1.36 2.31 -12.22
N ASP A 304 0.16 2.88 -12.17
CA ASP A 304 -0.21 3.94 -11.22
C ASP A 304 -1.73 3.96 -11.03
N THR A 305 -2.22 3.00 -10.25
CA THR A 305 -3.65 2.82 -9.98
C THR A 305 -4.04 3.40 -8.62
N PHE A 306 -5.34 3.40 -8.34
CA PHE A 306 -5.91 3.92 -7.10
C PHE A 306 -6.94 2.94 -6.51
N ALA A 307 -7.13 2.99 -5.19
CA ALA A 307 -8.01 2.09 -4.44
C ALA A 307 -7.67 0.61 -4.64
N GLU A 308 -6.36 0.31 -4.57
CA GLU A 308 -5.79 -1.03 -4.61
C GLU A 308 -4.69 -1.13 -3.56
N ASP A 309 -4.51 -2.32 -2.99
CA ASP A 309 -3.49 -2.59 -1.97
C ASP A 309 -2.18 -3.10 -2.60
N TYR A 310 -1.19 -3.38 -1.75
CA TYR A 310 0.09 -3.92 -2.22
C TYR A 310 -0.03 -5.32 -2.87
N LYS A 311 -1.04 -6.12 -2.48
CA LYS A 311 -1.25 -7.45 -3.09
C LYS A 311 -1.60 -7.31 -4.57
N ALA A 312 -2.39 -6.31 -4.93
CA ALA A 312 -2.71 -6.01 -6.32
C ALA A 312 -1.46 -5.62 -7.14
N LEU A 313 -0.59 -4.76 -6.61
CA LEU A 313 0.70 -4.43 -7.27
C LEU A 313 1.57 -5.67 -7.45
N LYS A 314 1.65 -6.53 -6.41
CA LYS A 314 2.40 -7.78 -6.46
C LYS A 314 1.87 -8.73 -7.51
N GLU A 315 0.55 -8.94 -7.56
CA GLU A 315 -0.11 -9.73 -8.61
C GLU A 315 0.20 -9.15 -10.00
N PHE A 316 0.11 -7.83 -10.16
CA PHE A 316 0.35 -7.16 -11.43
C PHE A 316 1.75 -7.49 -11.98
N PHE A 317 2.82 -7.30 -11.18
CA PHE A 317 4.17 -7.57 -11.68
C PHE A 317 4.53 -9.06 -11.73
N ALA A 318 3.99 -9.87 -10.81
CA ALA A 318 4.33 -11.30 -10.75
C ALA A 318 3.59 -12.13 -11.79
N GLU A 319 2.38 -11.74 -12.19
CA GLU A 319 1.56 -12.51 -13.12
C GLU A 319 1.48 -11.87 -14.51
N TYR A 320 1.36 -10.54 -14.63
CA TYR A 320 1.02 -9.90 -15.90
C TYR A 320 2.22 -9.22 -16.57
N VAL A 321 3.04 -8.48 -15.82
CA VAL A 321 4.24 -7.83 -16.39
C VAL A 321 5.17 -8.90 -16.98
N ILE A 322 5.36 -10.05 -16.33
CA ILE A 322 6.20 -11.14 -16.84
C ILE A 322 5.73 -11.68 -18.20
N GLN A 323 4.42 -11.64 -18.49
CA GLN A 323 3.83 -12.16 -19.73
C GLN A 323 3.81 -11.12 -20.84
N LEU A 324 3.62 -9.85 -20.49
CA LEU A 324 3.44 -8.75 -21.44
C LEU A 324 4.75 -8.01 -21.76
N LEU A 325 5.74 -8.03 -20.88
CA LEU A 325 6.97 -7.27 -21.07
C LEU A 325 7.93 -7.98 -22.03
N ALA A 326 8.46 -7.24 -23.00
CA ALA A 326 9.53 -7.70 -23.87
C ALA A 326 10.77 -8.07 -23.05
N LYS A 327 11.59 -8.99 -23.58
CA LYS A 327 12.83 -9.45 -22.91
C LYS A 327 13.76 -8.32 -22.47
N ASP A 328 13.89 -7.27 -23.30
CA ASP A 328 14.72 -6.09 -23.01
C ASP A 328 13.88 -4.87 -22.57
N GLY A 329 12.60 -5.11 -22.24
CA GLY A 329 11.65 -4.09 -21.83
C GLY A 329 11.89 -3.60 -20.40
N LYS A 330 11.23 -2.49 -20.05
CA LYS A 330 11.31 -1.87 -18.73
C LYS A 330 9.93 -1.72 -18.09
N PHE A 331 9.86 -1.98 -16.80
CA PHE A 331 8.67 -1.76 -16.00
C PHE A 331 8.94 -0.72 -14.91
N GLY A 332 8.07 0.28 -14.78
CA GLY A 332 8.07 1.24 -13.67
C GLY A 332 6.69 1.35 -13.05
N TRP A 333 6.62 1.87 -11.84
CA TRP A 333 5.36 2.08 -11.13
C TRP A 333 5.47 3.26 -10.17
N TYR A 334 4.33 3.80 -9.75
CA TYR A 334 4.30 4.87 -8.76
C TYR A 334 4.61 4.35 -7.35
N ASN A 335 5.84 4.54 -6.87
CA ASN A 335 6.23 4.15 -5.52
C ASN A 335 5.74 5.13 -4.44
N GLY A 336 4.47 4.99 -4.04
CA GLY A 336 3.85 5.69 -2.91
C GLY A 336 3.72 4.89 -1.61
N LEU A 337 4.32 3.69 -1.52
CA LEU A 337 4.08 2.75 -0.41
C LEU A 337 4.56 3.30 0.94
N GLY A 338 3.64 3.72 1.80
CA GLY A 338 3.98 4.29 3.12
C GLY A 338 4.70 5.64 3.03
N ALA A 339 4.47 6.41 1.96
CA ALA A 339 5.11 7.72 1.74
C ALA A 339 4.62 8.83 2.69
N ASP A 340 3.66 8.52 3.57
CA ASP A 340 3.24 9.35 4.70
C ASP A 340 4.18 9.22 5.92
N ARG A 341 5.15 8.28 5.87
CA ARG A 341 6.13 8.08 6.95
C ARG A 341 7.43 7.45 6.45
N GLN A 342 8.56 8.14 6.62
CA GLN A 342 9.88 7.71 6.10
C GLN A 342 10.26 6.26 6.44
N ILE A 343 10.06 5.79 7.69
CA ILE A 343 10.39 4.40 8.04
C ILE A 343 9.53 3.39 7.28
N CYS A 344 8.23 3.66 7.09
CA CYS A 344 7.35 2.80 6.32
C CYS A 344 7.76 2.79 4.85
N TYR A 345 8.04 3.98 4.30
CA TYR A 345 8.54 4.12 2.93
C TYR A 345 9.81 3.30 2.68
N ASP A 346 10.78 3.37 3.60
CA ASP A 346 12.04 2.64 3.50
C ASP A 346 11.86 1.12 3.64
N VAL A 347 10.95 0.68 4.52
CA VAL A 347 10.60 -0.73 4.69
C VAL A 347 9.91 -1.28 3.43
N TYR A 348 8.84 -0.64 2.98
CA TYR A 348 8.06 -1.14 1.84
C TYR A 348 8.78 -1.01 0.51
N THR A 349 9.68 -0.02 0.34
CA THR A 349 10.60 0.03 -0.81
C THR A 349 11.44 -1.25 -0.89
N LYS A 350 12.01 -1.69 0.24
CA LYS A 350 12.82 -2.93 0.28
C LYS A 350 11.99 -4.20 0.13
N VAL A 351 10.79 -4.24 0.72
CA VAL A 351 9.86 -5.38 0.54
C VAL A 351 9.49 -5.51 -0.95
N ALA A 352 9.12 -4.41 -1.60
CA ALA A 352 8.82 -4.39 -3.03
C ALA A 352 10.00 -4.83 -3.89
N GLU A 353 11.22 -4.34 -3.60
CA GLU A 353 12.44 -4.77 -4.29
C GLU A 353 12.69 -6.28 -4.15
N MET A 354 12.45 -6.86 -2.98
CA MET A 354 12.61 -8.30 -2.75
C MET A 354 11.55 -9.13 -3.48
N ASP A 355 10.30 -8.69 -3.49
CA ASP A 355 9.22 -9.37 -4.21
C ASP A 355 9.38 -9.25 -5.74
N LEU A 356 9.86 -8.11 -6.23
CA LEU A 356 10.24 -7.92 -7.64
C LEU A 356 11.36 -8.87 -8.05
N TYR A 357 12.36 -9.05 -7.18
CA TYR A 357 13.42 -10.02 -7.40
C TYR A 357 12.90 -11.47 -7.40
N GLU A 358 11.98 -11.83 -6.50
CA GLU A 358 11.30 -13.14 -6.50
C GLU A 358 10.51 -13.36 -7.80
N ALA A 359 9.93 -12.31 -8.38
CA ALA A 359 9.24 -12.33 -9.67
C ALA A 359 10.18 -12.29 -10.91
N GLY A 360 11.49 -12.19 -10.71
CA GLY A 360 12.49 -12.23 -11.79
C GLY A 360 12.93 -10.87 -12.33
N PHE A 361 12.78 -9.79 -11.56
CA PHE A 361 13.24 -8.44 -11.91
C PHE A 361 14.41 -7.95 -11.05
N ASP A 362 15.40 -7.33 -11.68
CA ASP A 362 16.34 -6.43 -11.01
C ASP A 362 15.73 -5.02 -10.98
N THR A 363 15.78 -4.36 -9.83
CA THR A 363 15.29 -2.98 -9.64
C THR A 363 16.47 -2.01 -9.50
N THR A 364 16.40 -0.90 -10.21
CA THR A 364 17.24 0.27 -9.97
C THR A 364 16.39 1.44 -9.50
N TRP A 365 16.87 2.16 -8.50
CA TRP A 365 16.18 3.30 -7.91
C TRP A 365 16.86 4.61 -8.28
N GLU A 366 16.06 5.63 -8.60
CA GLU A 366 16.51 7.01 -8.75
C GLU A 366 15.80 7.91 -7.73
N ASP A 367 16.56 8.59 -6.89
CA ASP A 367 16.03 9.54 -5.91
C ASP A 367 15.69 10.88 -6.58
N ILE A 368 14.44 11.29 -6.47
CA ILE A 368 13.91 12.57 -6.96
C ILE A 368 13.48 13.41 -5.76
N GLN A 369 13.96 14.65 -5.70
CA GLN A 369 13.55 15.59 -4.65
C GLN A 369 12.11 16.04 -4.89
N VAL A 370 11.27 15.81 -3.90
CA VAL A 370 9.89 16.29 -3.87
C VAL A 370 9.91 17.80 -3.59
N PRO A 371 8.94 18.60 -4.09
CA PRO A 371 8.91 20.03 -3.81
C PRO A 371 8.98 20.33 -2.31
N SER A 372 10.01 21.08 -1.89
CA SER A 372 10.33 21.34 -0.47
C SER A 372 9.23 22.06 0.33
N GLY A 373 8.19 22.54 -0.36
CA GLY A 373 7.04 23.21 0.24
C GLY A 373 5.78 22.36 0.25
N LEU A 374 5.83 21.07 -0.11
CA LEU A 374 4.65 20.20 -0.21
C LEU A 374 4.12 19.78 1.17
N HIS A 375 5.00 19.55 2.15
CA HIS A 375 4.60 19.07 3.47
C HIS A 375 3.89 20.16 4.27
N GLY A 376 2.70 19.87 4.80
CA GLY A 376 1.88 20.86 5.50
C GLY A 376 1.45 22.04 4.62
N SER A 377 1.54 21.88 3.29
CA SER A 377 1.18 22.90 2.31
C SER A 377 -0.32 23.07 2.18
N LYS A 378 -0.70 24.18 1.55
CA LYS A 378 -2.09 24.42 1.15
C LYS A 378 -2.56 23.51 0.01
N GLU A 379 -1.65 22.82 -0.67
CA GLU A 379 -2.02 21.86 -1.73
C GLU A 379 -2.87 20.71 -1.17
N TRP A 380 -2.74 20.42 0.13
CA TRP A 380 -3.55 19.42 0.82
C TRP A 380 -4.89 19.96 1.34
N GLU A 381 -5.17 21.27 1.26
CA GLU A 381 -6.42 21.85 1.73
C GLU A 381 -7.61 21.28 0.94
N GLY A 382 -8.57 20.66 1.65
CA GLY A 382 -9.73 20.03 1.05
C GLY A 382 -9.49 18.59 0.56
N THR A 383 -8.34 18.01 0.88
CA THR A 383 -8.13 16.55 0.83
C THR A 383 -8.47 15.92 2.18
N ARG A 384 -8.86 14.64 2.17
CA ARG A 384 -9.14 13.86 3.39
C ARG A 384 -7.90 13.72 4.26
N ARG A 385 -6.75 13.49 3.63
CA ARG A 385 -5.43 13.35 4.26
C ARG A 385 -4.32 13.54 3.21
N PRO A 386 -3.13 14.04 3.60
CA PRO A 386 -1.96 13.97 2.74
C PRO A 386 -1.53 12.51 2.55
N TYR A 387 -1.28 12.11 1.30
CA TYR A 387 -0.71 10.77 1.00
C TYR A 387 0.81 10.79 0.90
N TRP A 388 1.43 11.98 0.96
CA TRP A 388 2.88 12.14 0.83
C TRP A 388 3.42 13.18 1.81
N THR A 389 4.40 12.78 2.63
CA THR A 389 5.00 13.65 3.67
C THR A 389 6.52 13.55 3.78
N ILE A 390 7.17 12.89 2.81
CA ILE A 390 8.64 12.70 2.78
C ILE A 390 9.31 13.52 1.68
N ASP A 391 10.62 13.74 1.79
CA ASP A 391 11.38 14.66 0.91
C ASP A 391 11.82 14.01 -0.42
N ILE A 392 11.83 12.69 -0.49
CA ILE A 392 12.41 11.93 -1.61
C ILE A 392 11.40 10.95 -2.16
N TYR A 393 11.16 11.04 -3.47
CA TYR A 393 10.50 10.01 -4.26
C TYR A 393 11.57 9.08 -4.84
N ARG A 394 11.44 7.76 -4.62
CA ARG A 394 12.32 6.76 -5.23
C ARG A 394 11.65 6.17 -6.45
N LEU A 395 12.15 6.51 -7.63
CA LEU A 395 11.66 6.04 -8.91
C LEU A 395 12.20 4.63 -9.20
N PRO A 396 11.33 3.60 -9.30
CA PRO A 396 11.74 2.26 -9.69
C PRO A 396 11.83 2.10 -11.21
N VAL A 397 12.96 1.56 -11.68
CA VAL A 397 13.09 1.00 -13.03
C VAL A 397 13.46 -0.47 -12.90
N ASN A 398 12.57 -1.32 -13.39
CA ASN A 398 12.70 -2.78 -13.31
C ASN A 398 13.02 -3.37 -14.68
N THR A 399 13.95 -4.32 -14.71
CA THR A 399 14.30 -5.11 -15.89
C THR A 399 14.41 -6.57 -15.51
N PHE A 400 14.16 -7.50 -16.42
CA PHE A 400 14.39 -8.92 -16.13
C PHE A 400 15.83 -9.17 -15.67
N VAL A 401 15.97 -10.02 -14.65
CA VAL A 401 17.29 -10.49 -14.17
C VAL A 401 18.05 -11.12 -15.32
N LYS A 402 19.35 -10.84 -15.41
CA LYS A 402 20.21 -11.27 -16.53
C LYS A 402 20.79 -12.66 -16.39
#